data_AF-A0A254Q3Z4-F1
#
_entry.id   AF-A0A254Q3Z4-F1
#
_cell.length_a   1.000
_cell.length_b   1.000
_cell.length_c   1.000
_cell.angle_alpha   90.00
_cell.angle_beta   90.00
_cell.angle_gamma   90.00
#
_symmetry.space_group_name_H-M   'P 1'
#
loop_
_entity.id
_entity.type
_entity.pdbx_description
1 polymer ?
#
loop_
_entity_poly.entity_id
_entity_poly.type
_entity_poly.pdbx_seq_one_letter_code
_entity_poly.pdbx_strand_id
1 'polypeptide(L)'
;MGSSKIVQKVLWAVGAVITVVAFNNCGEGFTMANMSVSGGSVEFSTAAGESCEEAIVKVYASTFHPFLTQTCGGCHVAGGVGLGVFGSTDLISSYTAFASVGASKISSQAVNASHKPPNTGPANQARITEINSYWGAAQDKYAACLVDSGATAPTKAVKSASVKVPANLATTTAFQTMTFDLAAATPTAPLTATIDIRRYILNGTTYGYEFRNPTLRLKNTSSGSYQVQNVSVYINDTKAEELTTYQNVNAIISTTTATNLSANTANSIVVMTPNANDVIAIKYENLISTTATSPSATPTATATATATPTNVTYSQLIAVGGVFANSCVSCHSSSNARGGLDLTKYANAKTAAANIQARMNNANNPMPTSGILSEAQRTLVDVWVANGAPQ
;
A
#
# COMPACT_ATOMS: atom_id res chain seq x y z
N MET A 1 -54.51 -30.66 -30.13
CA MET A 1 -53.29 -29.99 -30.64
C MET A 1 -53.54 -28.48 -30.67
N GLY A 2 -52.64 -27.67 -30.08
CA GLY A 2 -52.56 -26.23 -30.37
C GLY A 2 -52.97 -25.23 -29.28
N SER A 3 -52.30 -25.19 -28.11
CA SER A 3 -52.36 -23.99 -27.24
C SER A 3 -51.17 -23.83 -26.25
N SER A 4 -49.96 -24.28 -26.61
CA SER A 4 -48.80 -24.25 -25.70
C SER A 4 -47.71 -23.22 -26.09
N LYS A 5 -47.71 -22.69 -27.32
CA LYS A 5 -46.61 -21.83 -27.80
C LYS A 5 -46.75 -20.33 -27.52
N ILE A 6 -47.92 -19.86 -27.07
CA ILE A 6 -48.16 -18.43 -26.81
C ILE A 6 -47.73 -18.04 -25.39
N VAL A 7 -48.01 -18.89 -24.40
CA VAL A 7 -47.64 -18.63 -22.98
C VAL A 7 -46.12 -18.59 -22.79
N GLN A 8 -45.37 -19.40 -23.53
CA GLN A 8 -43.92 -19.43 -23.42
C GLN A 8 -43.24 -18.18 -23.98
N LYS A 9 -43.81 -17.51 -24.99
CA LYS A 9 -43.24 -16.27 -25.56
C LYS A 9 -43.50 -15.04 -24.69
N VAL A 10 -44.62 -15.02 -23.95
CA VAL A 10 -44.94 -13.91 -23.03
C VAL A 10 -44.06 -13.94 -21.77
N LEU A 11 -43.71 -15.14 -21.26
CA LEU A 11 -42.81 -15.25 -20.11
C LEU A 11 -41.36 -14.79 -20.42
N TRP A 12 -40.85 -15.03 -21.63
CA TRP A 12 -39.52 -14.54 -22.02
C TRP A 12 -39.47 -13.02 -22.21
N ALA A 13 -40.55 -12.40 -22.69
CA ALA A 13 -40.62 -10.95 -22.87
C ALA A 13 -40.72 -10.19 -21.53
N VAL A 14 -41.49 -10.70 -20.56
CA VAL A 14 -41.62 -10.08 -19.23
C VAL A 14 -40.35 -10.29 -18.39
N GLY A 15 -39.68 -11.45 -18.50
CA GLY A 15 -38.40 -11.70 -17.83
C GLY A 15 -37.25 -10.83 -18.33
N ALA A 16 -37.20 -10.51 -19.63
CA ALA A 16 -36.18 -9.62 -20.20
C ALA A 16 -36.38 -8.16 -19.78
N VAL A 17 -37.63 -7.68 -19.67
CA VAL A 17 -37.93 -6.32 -19.22
C VAL A 17 -37.62 -6.13 -17.73
N ILE A 18 -37.90 -7.12 -16.89
CA ILE A 18 -37.59 -7.05 -15.44
C ILE A 18 -36.07 -7.11 -15.17
N THR A 19 -35.30 -7.82 -16.00
CA THR A 19 -33.83 -7.89 -15.85
C THR A 19 -33.13 -6.62 -16.33
N VAL A 20 -33.68 -5.92 -17.34
CA VAL A 20 -33.12 -4.65 -17.84
C VAL A 20 -33.46 -3.47 -16.90
N VAL A 21 -34.61 -3.48 -16.23
CA VAL A 21 -34.97 -2.43 -15.25
C VAL A 21 -34.16 -2.56 -13.94
N ALA A 22 -33.71 -3.77 -13.58
CA ALA A 22 -32.84 -3.98 -12.42
C ALA A 22 -31.38 -3.52 -12.64
N PHE A 23 -30.93 -3.35 -13.89
CA PHE A 23 -29.58 -2.86 -14.21
C PHE A 23 -29.50 -1.36 -14.56
N ASN A 24 -30.64 -0.69 -14.81
CA ASN A 24 -30.67 0.73 -15.15
C ASN A 24 -30.94 1.66 -13.95
N ASN A 25 -31.14 1.13 -12.74
CA ASN A 25 -31.39 1.94 -11.52
C ASN A 25 -30.11 2.32 -10.73
N CYS A 26 -28.93 2.27 -11.36
CA CYS A 26 -27.70 2.88 -10.80
C CYS A 26 -27.05 3.88 -11.78
N GLY A 27 -27.80 4.34 -12.79
CA GLY A 27 -27.32 5.22 -13.86
C GLY A 27 -27.88 6.63 -13.84
N GLU A 28 -28.58 7.06 -12.79
CA GLU A 28 -28.87 8.48 -12.63
C GLU A 28 -27.57 9.19 -12.27
N GLY A 29 -27.20 10.15 -13.11
CA GLY A 29 -25.89 10.77 -13.12
C GLY A 29 -25.42 11.15 -11.73
N PHE A 30 -24.21 10.70 -11.38
CA PHE A 30 -23.39 11.36 -10.39
C PHE A 30 -23.17 12.80 -10.88
N THR A 31 -24.11 13.69 -10.57
CA THR A 31 -23.77 15.08 -10.39
C THR A 31 -22.78 15.05 -9.24
N MET A 32 -21.49 15.20 -9.56
CA MET A 32 -20.52 15.59 -8.55
C MET A 32 -21.02 16.92 -8.03
N ALA A 33 -21.87 16.90 -7.01
CA ALA A 33 -22.15 18.05 -6.20
C ALA A 33 -20.77 18.56 -5.84
N ASN A 34 -20.49 19.78 -6.29
CA ASN A 34 -19.23 20.45 -6.09
C ASN A 34 -19.12 20.59 -4.56
N MET A 35 -18.59 19.55 -3.90
CA MET A 35 -18.29 19.55 -2.48
C MET A 35 -17.12 20.50 -2.35
N SER A 36 -17.46 21.79 -2.35
CA SER A 36 -16.59 22.86 -1.96
C SER A 36 -16.23 22.56 -0.51
N VAL A 37 -15.12 21.86 -0.30
CA VAL A 37 -14.54 21.63 1.01
C VAL A 37 -14.36 23.01 1.62
N SER A 38 -15.23 23.38 2.58
CA SER A 38 -15.28 24.73 3.10
C SER A 38 -14.02 25.00 3.93
N GLY A 39 -13.04 25.68 3.32
CA GLY A 39 -12.03 26.53 3.96
C GLY A 39 -11.07 25.91 4.98
N GLY A 40 -11.17 24.63 5.32
CA GLY A 40 -10.17 23.95 6.14
C GLY A 40 -8.91 23.74 5.31
N SER A 41 -7.77 24.25 5.77
CA SER A 41 -6.49 24.07 5.08
C SER A 41 -6.19 22.58 4.94
N VAL A 42 -6.19 22.08 3.70
CA VAL A 42 -5.71 20.73 3.31
C VAL A 42 -4.18 20.59 3.45
N GLU A 43 -3.52 21.59 4.03
CA GLU A 43 -2.09 21.56 4.26
C GLU A 43 -1.73 20.59 5.38
N PHE A 44 -0.78 19.71 5.09
CA PHE A 44 -0.07 18.98 6.13
C PHE A 44 0.50 19.98 7.15
N SER A 45 0.15 19.77 8.41
CA SER A 45 0.70 20.45 9.57
C SER A 45 0.68 19.47 10.73
N THR A 46 1.74 19.48 11.54
CA THR A 46 1.76 18.76 12.81
C THR A 46 1.39 19.72 13.92
N ALA A 47 0.21 19.54 14.54
CA ALA A 47 -0.09 20.22 15.78
C ALA A 47 0.88 19.79 16.89
N ALA A 48 1.01 20.58 17.96
CA ALA A 48 1.85 20.21 19.08
C ALA A 48 1.42 18.84 19.67
N GLY A 49 2.33 17.86 19.63
CA GLY A 49 2.07 16.49 20.09
C GLY A 49 1.46 15.55 19.03
N GLU A 50 1.18 16.05 17.83
CA GLU A 50 0.73 15.22 16.71
C GLU A 50 1.90 14.44 16.09
N SER A 51 1.69 13.15 15.83
CA SER A 51 2.68 12.35 15.10
C SER A 51 2.66 12.69 13.60
N CYS A 52 3.79 12.51 12.91
CA CYS A 52 3.84 12.67 11.45
C CYS A 52 2.77 11.82 10.74
N GLU A 53 2.50 10.61 11.26
CA GLU A 53 1.51 9.69 10.70
C GLU A 53 0.08 10.25 10.81
N GLU A 54 -0.27 10.81 11.96
CA GLU A 54 -1.58 11.44 12.14
C GLU A 54 -1.77 12.62 11.17
N ALA A 55 -0.72 13.42 10.97
CA ALA A 55 -0.78 14.56 10.05
C ALA A 55 -0.98 14.14 8.59
N ILE A 56 -0.31 13.07 8.13
CA ILE A 56 -0.51 12.59 6.74
C ILE A 56 -1.87 11.90 6.57
N VAL A 57 -2.39 11.23 7.60
CA VAL A 57 -3.75 10.65 7.60
C VAL A 57 -4.81 11.75 7.49
N LYS A 58 -4.63 12.92 8.11
CA LYS A 58 -5.55 14.07 7.95
C LYS A 58 -5.62 14.57 6.51
N VAL A 59 -4.49 14.62 5.81
CA VAL A 59 -4.48 14.95 4.38
C VAL A 59 -5.20 13.87 3.57
N TYR A 60 -4.93 12.59 3.83
CA TYR A 60 -5.66 11.50 3.19
C TYR A 60 -7.19 11.62 3.40
N ALA A 61 -7.60 11.86 4.65
CA ALA A 61 -9.00 11.97 5.07
C ALA A 61 -9.77 13.09 4.37
N SER A 62 -9.08 14.18 4.02
CA SER A 62 -9.65 15.35 3.36
C SER A 62 -9.54 15.30 1.82
N THR A 63 -8.70 14.43 1.27
CA THR A 63 -8.40 14.38 -0.18
C THR A 63 -8.86 13.07 -0.83
N PHE A 64 -8.08 12.00 -0.68
CA PHE A 64 -8.35 10.69 -1.28
C PHE A 64 -9.57 10.02 -0.64
N HIS A 65 -9.75 10.06 0.67
CA HIS A 65 -10.79 9.30 1.34
C HIS A 65 -12.22 9.59 0.82
N PRO A 66 -12.67 10.86 0.69
CA PRO A 66 -14.00 11.16 0.16
C PRO A 66 -14.15 10.72 -1.30
N PHE A 67 -13.09 10.87 -2.10
CA PHE A 67 -13.08 10.41 -3.49
C PHE A 67 -13.21 8.88 -3.57
N LEU A 68 -12.41 8.14 -2.81
CA LEU A 68 -12.38 6.68 -2.87
C LEU A 68 -13.65 6.05 -2.31
N THR A 69 -14.24 6.62 -1.26
CA THR A 69 -15.53 6.15 -0.73
C THR A 69 -16.67 6.40 -1.71
N GLN A 70 -16.71 7.57 -2.36
CA GLN A 70 -17.77 7.91 -3.31
C GLN A 70 -17.63 7.17 -4.65
N THR A 71 -16.41 7.13 -5.19
CA THR A 71 -16.15 6.65 -6.55
C THR A 71 -15.76 5.17 -6.58
N CYS A 72 -15.00 4.70 -5.59
CA CYS A 72 -14.44 3.34 -5.58
C CYS A 72 -15.09 2.41 -4.52
N GLY A 73 -15.89 2.96 -3.60
CA GLY A 73 -16.48 2.25 -2.47
C GLY A 73 -17.46 1.15 -2.86
N GLY A 74 -18.03 1.19 -4.06
CA GLY A 74 -18.86 0.08 -4.58
C GLY A 74 -18.07 -1.20 -4.89
N CYS A 75 -16.75 -1.12 -5.01
CA CYS A 75 -15.89 -2.26 -5.41
C CYS A 75 -14.78 -2.54 -4.40
N HIS A 76 -14.09 -1.52 -3.89
CA HIS A 76 -12.91 -1.66 -3.04
C HIS A 76 -13.24 -1.53 -1.55
N VAL A 77 -14.14 -2.39 -1.08
CA VAL A 77 -14.59 -2.48 0.32
C VAL A 77 -14.53 -3.92 0.79
N ALA A 78 -14.69 -4.14 2.10
CA ALA A 78 -14.74 -5.49 2.65
C ALA A 78 -15.90 -6.29 1.99
N GLY A 79 -15.57 -7.40 1.34
CA GLY A 79 -16.53 -8.22 0.58
C GLY A 79 -16.90 -7.68 -0.80
N GLY A 80 -16.30 -6.55 -1.23
CA GLY A 80 -16.43 -6.02 -2.58
C GLY A 80 -15.68 -6.86 -3.62
N VAL A 81 -16.00 -6.63 -4.90
CA VAL A 81 -15.38 -7.34 -6.03
C VAL A 81 -13.96 -6.86 -6.36
N GLY A 82 -13.56 -5.70 -5.86
CA GLY A 82 -12.24 -5.11 -6.06
C GLY A 82 -11.24 -5.59 -5.01
N LEU A 83 -9.95 -5.66 -5.39
CA LEU A 83 -8.87 -5.99 -4.47
C LEU A 83 -8.58 -4.82 -3.53
N GLY A 84 -8.43 -5.11 -2.24
CA GLY A 84 -8.17 -4.10 -1.20
C GLY A 84 -9.42 -3.36 -0.72
N VAL A 85 -9.29 -2.62 0.38
CA VAL A 85 -10.41 -1.94 1.07
C VAL A 85 -10.24 -0.41 1.13
N PHE A 86 -9.52 0.17 0.17
CA PHE A 86 -9.25 1.62 0.14
C PHE A 86 -10.48 2.48 -0.24
N GLY A 87 -11.60 1.86 -0.61
CA GLY A 87 -12.90 2.53 -0.75
C GLY A 87 -13.80 2.38 0.49
N SER A 88 -13.29 1.82 1.59
CA SER A 88 -14.01 1.69 2.87
C SER A 88 -14.39 3.05 3.43
N THR A 89 -15.59 3.15 4.03
CA THR A 89 -16.02 4.32 4.81
C THR A 89 -15.29 4.45 6.14
N ASP A 90 -14.69 3.35 6.62
CA ASP A 90 -13.74 3.40 7.73
C ASP A 90 -12.43 4.02 7.25
N LEU A 91 -12.19 5.26 7.66
CA LEU A 91 -11.05 6.07 7.25
C LEU A 91 -9.72 5.33 7.37
N ILE A 92 -9.56 4.54 8.43
CA ILE A 92 -8.27 3.98 8.78
C ILE A 92 -7.99 2.67 8.03
N SER A 93 -8.98 1.79 7.88
CA SER A 93 -8.91 0.65 6.95
C SER A 93 -8.67 1.13 5.52
N SER A 94 -9.35 2.21 5.15
CA SER A 94 -9.22 2.85 3.86
C SER A 94 -7.79 3.36 3.63
N TYR A 95 -7.24 4.12 4.58
CA TYR A 95 -5.87 4.63 4.53
C TYR A 95 -4.82 3.52 4.49
N THR A 96 -4.97 2.48 5.31
CA THR A 96 -4.01 1.37 5.36
C THR A 96 -3.95 0.64 4.02
N ALA A 97 -5.12 0.33 3.44
CA ALA A 97 -5.20 -0.26 2.11
C ALA A 97 -4.65 0.70 1.05
N PHE A 98 -4.96 1.99 1.13
CA PHE A 98 -4.46 3.01 0.23
C PHE A 98 -2.92 3.10 0.27
N ALA A 99 -2.32 3.16 1.46
CA ALA A 99 -0.87 3.23 1.66
C ALA A 99 -0.15 1.98 1.13
N SER A 100 -0.81 0.81 1.17
CA SER A 100 -0.27 -0.44 0.61
C SER A 100 -0.34 -0.51 -0.92
N VAL A 101 -1.32 0.16 -1.54
CA VAL A 101 -1.50 0.18 -3.00
C VAL A 101 -0.74 1.34 -3.64
N GLY A 102 -0.67 2.48 -2.96
CA GLY A 102 -0.05 3.72 -3.41
C GLY A 102 -1.00 4.66 -4.17
N ALA A 103 -0.87 5.95 -3.91
CA ALA A 103 -1.65 7.04 -4.50
C ALA A 103 -1.65 7.03 -6.04
N SER A 104 -0.50 6.76 -6.65
CA SER A 104 -0.35 6.72 -8.12
C SER A 104 -1.11 5.57 -8.76
N LYS A 105 -1.01 4.36 -8.19
CA LYS A 105 -1.75 3.21 -8.74
C LYS A 105 -3.24 3.48 -8.69
N ILE A 106 -3.73 3.95 -7.55
CA ILE A 106 -5.14 4.31 -7.37
C ILE A 106 -5.57 5.40 -8.36
N SER A 107 -4.79 6.47 -8.47
CA SER A 107 -5.02 7.55 -9.45
C SER A 107 -5.08 7.04 -10.89
N SER A 108 -4.15 6.16 -11.28
CA SER A 108 -4.10 5.58 -12.62
C SER A 108 -5.34 4.76 -12.95
N GLN A 109 -5.85 3.96 -11.99
CA GLN A 109 -7.06 3.17 -12.19
C GLN A 109 -8.31 4.06 -12.18
N ALA A 110 -8.33 5.09 -11.34
CA ALA A 110 -9.45 6.04 -11.26
C ALA A 110 -9.71 6.77 -12.59
N VAL A 111 -8.66 7.09 -13.36
CA VAL A 111 -8.79 7.76 -14.67
C VAL A 111 -8.86 6.80 -15.86
N ASN A 112 -8.62 5.50 -15.64
CA ASN A 112 -8.63 4.50 -16.70
C ASN A 112 -10.06 4.07 -17.08
N ALA A 113 -10.47 4.39 -18.31
CA ALA A 113 -11.79 4.02 -18.85
C ALA A 113 -11.99 2.50 -19.01
N SER A 114 -10.92 1.69 -19.00
CA SER A 114 -11.02 0.23 -19.07
C SER A 114 -11.12 -0.44 -17.71
N HIS A 115 -11.01 0.29 -16.59
CA HIS A 115 -11.04 -0.32 -15.26
C HIS A 115 -12.46 -0.70 -14.83
N LYS A 116 -13.34 0.28 -14.57
CA LYS A 116 -14.75 0.05 -14.22
C LYS A 116 -15.64 1.27 -14.52
N PRO A 117 -16.04 1.51 -15.79
CA PRO A 117 -17.07 2.50 -16.11
C PRO A 117 -18.41 2.20 -15.41
N PRO A 118 -19.21 3.23 -15.04
CA PRO A 118 -18.92 4.66 -15.20
C PRO A 118 -18.03 5.26 -14.08
N ASN A 119 -17.66 4.45 -13.08
CA ASN A 119 -16.96 4.92 -11.88
C ASN A 119 -15.51 5.33 -12.15
N THR A 120 -14.89 4.83 -13.23
CA THR A 120 -13.55 5.22 -13.66
C THR A 120 -13.55 5.80 -15.07
N GLY A 121 -12.58 6.66 -15.36
CA GLY A 121 -12.39 7.24 -16.69
C GLY A 121 -11.98 8.71 -16.65
N PRO A 122 -11.92 9.37 -17.83
CA PRO A 122 -11.49 10.76 -17.96
C PRO A 122 -12.27 11.76 -17.11
N ALA A 123 -13.51 11.46 -16.73
CA ALA A 123 -14.32 12.30 -15.85
C ALA A 123 -13.65 12.54 -14.47
N ASN A 124 -12.80 11.61 -14.01
CA ASN A 124 -12.08 11.74 -12.74
C ASN A 124 -10.75 12.52 -12.88
N GLN A 125 -10.31 12.86 -14.09
CA GLN A 125 -8.95 13.39 -14.34
C GLN A 125 -8.68 14.69 -13.59
N ALA A 126 -9.61 15.65 -13.64
CA ALA A 126 -9.45 16.94 -12.96
C ALA A 126 -9.32 16.75 -11.44
N ARG A 127 -10.20 15.93 -10.85
CA ARG A 127 -10.21 15.67 -9.41
C ARG A 127 -8.97 14.91 -8.94
N ILE A 128 -8.52 13.92 -9.69
CA ILE A 128 -7.29 13.17 -9.38
C ILE A 128 -6.05 14.07 -9.49
N THR A 129 -6.00 14.96 -10.48
CA THR A 129 -4.90 15.92 -10.63
C THR A 129 -4.82 16.84 -9.40
N GLU A 130 -5.95 17.35 -8.94
CA GLU A 130 -6.06 18.16 -7.73
C GLU A 130 -5.61 17.38 -6.47
N ILE A 131 -6.19 16.21 -6.22
CA ILE A 131 -5.87 15.37 -5.05
C ILE A 131 -4.37 15.02 -5.00
N ASN A 132 -3.77 14.67 -6.14
CA ASN A 132 -2.35 14.34 -6.21
C ASN A 132 -1.44 15.53 -5.86
N SER A 133 -1.85 16.77 -6.17
CA SER A 133 -1.07 17.94 -5.80
C SER A 133 -0.97 18.13 -4.28
N TYR A 134 -2.10 17.96 -3.57
CA TYR A 134 -2.13 18.03 -2.10
C TYR A 134 -1.38 16.86 -1.48
N TRP A 135 -1.59 15.64 -2.02
CA TRP A 135 -0.95 14.45 -1.50
C TRP A 135 0.58 14.49 -1.64
N GLY A 136 1.10 14.90 -2.80
CA GLY A 136 2.54 15.05 -3.02
C GLY A 136 3.18 16.04 -2.04
N ALA A 137 2.58 17.22 -1.87
CA ALA A 137 3.05 18.21 -0.90
C ALA A 137 3.02 17.69 0.56
N ALA A 138 2.03 16.88 0.90
CA ALA A 138 1.93 16.25 2.22
C ALA A 138 2.97 15.15 2.43
N GLN A 139 3.32 14.38 1.40
CA GLN A 139 4.39 13.40 1.48
C GLN A 139 5.76 14.06 1.72
N ASP A 140 6.04 15.19 1.07
CA ASP A 140 7.27 15.95 1.28
C ASP A 140 7.36 16.47 2.73
N LYS A 141 6.27 17.02 3.26
CA LYS A 141 6.20 17.51 4.65
C LYS A 141 6.23 16.37 5.68
N TYR A 142 5.62 15.23 5.39
CA TYR A 142 5.70 14.02 6.21
C TYR A 142 7.15 13.52 6.31
N ALA A 143 7.85 13.47 5.17
CA ALA A 143 9.25 13.10 5.13
C ALA A 143 10.12 14.07 5.96
N ALA A 144 9.86 15.37 5.90
CA ALA A 144 10.54 16.37 6.74
C ALA A 144 10.21 16.20 8.23
N CYS A 145 8.93 15.96 8.57
CA CYS A 145 8.50 15.70 9.94
C CYS A 145 9.22 14.49 10.56
N LEU A 146 9.42 13.42 9.77
CA LEU A 146 10.17 12.27 10.23
C LEU A 146 11.61 12.67 10.62
N VAL A 147 12.29 13.51 9.84
CA VAL A 147 13.62 14.05 10.18
C VAL A 147 13.59 14.79 11.51
N ASP A 148 12.65 15.71 11.67
CA ASP A 148 12.57 16.60 12.83
C ASP A 148 12.24 15.84 14.13
N SER A 149 11.51 14.72 14.01
CA SER A 149 11.20 13.84 15.15
C SER A 149 12.39 13.02 15.67
N GLY A 150 13.59 13.21 15.12
CA GLY A 150 14.75 12.39 15.44
C GLY A 150 14.71 10.99 14.84
N ALA A 151 13.69 10.69 14.02
CA ALA A 151 13.79 9.57 13.10
C ALA A 151 14.92 9.89 12.11
N THR A 152 15.76 8.91 11.80
CA THR A 152 16.83 9.08 10.82
C THR A 152 16.24 9.67 9.55
N ALA A 153 16.77 10.84 9.14
CA ALA A 153 16.35 11.54 7.93
C ALA A 153 16.19 10.54 6.77
N PRO A 154 15.14 10.64 5.94
CA PRO A 154 15.01 9.82 4.75
C PRO A 154 16.30 9.99 3.96
N THR A 155 17.10 8.93 3.90
CA THR A 155 18.39 9.01 3.24
C THR A 155 18.19 9.34 1.77
N LYS A 156 19.10 10.21 1.30
CA LYS A 156 19.45 10.54 -0.08
C LYS A 156 18.92 9.55 -1.10
N ALA A 157 18.36 10.06 -2.19
CA ALA A 157 18.09 9.23 -3.34
C ALA A 157 19.35 8.46 -3.78
N VAL A 158 19.20 7.16 -3.98
CA VAL A 158 20.27 6.22 -4.27
C VAL A 158 20.17 5.81 -5.72
N LYS A 159 21.11 6.25 -6.56
CA LYS A 159 21.20 5.79 -7.94
C LYS A 159 22.23 4.67 -8.02
N SER A 160 21.86 3.53 -8.60
CA SER A 160 22.79 2.45 -8.89
C SER A 160 23.86 2.91 -9.87
N ALA A 161 24.97 2.16 -9.94
CA ALA A 161 25.83 2.23 -11.11
C ALA A 161 25.04 1.84 -12.37
N SER A 162 25.42 2.43 -13.50
CA SER A 162 24.84 2.10 -14.80
C SER A 162 25.35 0.73 -15.27
N VAL A 163 24.43 -0.14 -15.66
CA VAL A 163 24.70 -1.48 -16.18
C VAL A 163 24.35 -1.52 -17.65
N LYS A 164 25.29 -1.95 -18.49
CA LYS A 164 25.06 -2.12 -19.93
C LYS A 164 23.95 -3.13 -20.18
N VAL A 165 23.03 -2.82 -21.11
CA VAL A 165 22.01 -3.78 -21.52
C VAL A 165 22.67 -5.07 -22.05
N PRO A 166 22.17 -6.25 -21.66
CA PRO A 166 22.64 -7.52 -22.24
C PRO A 166 22.71 -7.48 -23.77
N ALA A 167 23.82 -7.91 -24.37
CA ALA A 167 24.03 -7.83 -25.83
C ALA A 167 22.94 -8.60 -26.62
N ASN A 168 22.41 -9.68 -26.04
CA ASN A 168 21.33 -10.46 -26.62
C ASN A 168 19.97 -9.74 -26.60
N LEU A 169 19.78 -8.67 -25.82
CA LEU A 169 18.57 -7.84 -25.92
C LEU A 169 18.41 -7.25 -27.31
N ALA A 170 19.49 -7.04 -28.07
CA ALA A 170 19.43 -6.59 -29.45
C ALA A 170 18.77 -7.62 -30.40
N THR A 171 18.54 -8.86 -29.98
CA THR A 171 18.00 -9.93 -30.84
C THR A 171 16.88 -10.74 -30.20
N THR A 172 16.74 -10.74 -28.87
CA THR A 172 15.73 -11.53 -28.15
C THR A 172 14.53 -10.70 -27.68
N THR A 173 13.36 -11.34 -27.67
CA THR A 173 12.12 -10.84 -27.04
C THR A 173 11.87 -11.44 -25.67
N ALA A 174 12.75 -12.32 -25.19
CA ALA A 174 12.68 -12.87 -23.85
C ALA A 174 13.08 -11.81 -22.82
N PHE A 175 12.42 -11.81 -21.66
CA PHE A 175 12.84 -11.00 -20.52
C PHE A 175 14.21 -11.46 -20.01
N GLN A 176 15.07 -10.49 -19.73
CA GLN A 176 16.37 -10.68 -19.10
C GLN A 176 16.36 -9.93 -17.77
N THR A 177 16.82 -10.56 -16.69
CA THR A 177 16.92 -9.92 -15.39
C THR A 177 18.24 -9.15 -15.29
N MET A 178 18.15 -7.84 -15.12
CA MET A 178 19.30 -7.00 -14.78
C MET A 178 19.43 -6.93 -13.25
N THR A 179 20.66 -7.00 -12.75
CA THR A 179 20.97 -6.93 -11.32
C THR A 179 21.85 -5.72 -11.05
N PHE A 180 21.51 -4.95 -10.03
CA PHE A 180 22.21 -3.73 -9.63
C PHE A 180 22.66 -3.86 -8.18
N ASP A 181 23.94 -3.63 -7.95
CA ASP A 181 24.50 -3.55 -6.61
C ASP A 181 24.42 -2.10 -6.13
N LEU A 182 23.68 -1.87 -5.05
CA LEU A 182 23.56 -0.54 -4.47
C LEU A 182 24.61 -0.28 -3.38
N ALA A 183 25.41 -1.27 -2.98
CA ALA A 183 26.36 -1.12 -1.87
C ALA A 183 27.40 -0.01 -2.10
N ALA A 184 27.78 0.26 -3.36
CA ALA A 184 28.68 1.37 -3.68
C ALA A 184 28.01 2.75 -3.52
N ALA A 185 26.70 2.84 -3.74
CA ALA A 185 25.92 4.07 -3.62
C ALA A 185 25.36 4.28 -2.20
N THR A 186 25.16 3.19 -1.46
CA THR A 186 24.78 3.14 -0.05
C THR A 186 25.69 2.19 0.72
N PRO A 187 26.86 2.65 1.18
CA PRO A 187 27.79 1.82 1.95
C PRO A 187 27.15 1.23 3.21
N THR A 188 26.17 1.93 3.76
CA THR A 188 25.41 1.55 4.95
C THR A 188 24.24 0.61 4.66
N ALA A 189 23.79 0.52 3.40
CA ALA A 189 22.65 -0.29 2.98
C ALA A 189 23.07 -1.23 1.83
N PRO A 190 23.63 -2.42 2.12
CA PRO A 190 24.04 -3.36 1.09
C PRO A 190 22.79 -4.03 0.50
N LEU A 191 22.13 -3.31 -0.40
CA LEU A 191 20.94 -3.75 -1.12
C LEU A 191 21.31 -4.29 -2.50
N THR A 192 20.53 -5.26 -2.97
CA THR A 192 20.56 -5.73 -4.36
C THR A 192 19.22 -5.46 -4.99
N ALA A 193 19.24 -4.74 -6.09
CA ALA A 193 18.08 -4.43 -6.91
C ALA A 193 18.06 -5.32 -8.15
N THR A 194 16.88 -5.71 -8.62
CA THR A 194 16.72 -6.35 -9.93
C THR A 194 15.57 -5.73 -10.70
N ILE A 195 15.62 -5.81 -12.03
CA ILE A 195 14.48 -5.52 -12.90
C ILE A 195 14.55 -6.41 -14.14
N ASP A 196 13.40 -6.90 -14.61
CA ASP A 196 13.34 -7.62 -15.87
C ASP A 196 13.16 -6.62 -17.02
N ILE A 197 13.93 -6.79 -18.10
CA ILE A 197 13.88 -5.97 -19.30
C ILE A 197 13.77 -6.85 -20.55
N ARG A 198 13.04 -6.38 -21.58
CA ARG A 198 13.12 -6.92 -22.95
C ARG A 198 12.95 -5.82 -23.99
N ARG A 199 13.17 -6.14 -25.26
CA ARG A 199 12.69 -5.31 -26.37
C ARG A 199 11.18 -5.37 -26.49
N TYR A 200 10.56 -4.21 -26.62
CA TYR A 200 9.16 -4.09 -26.96
C TYR A 200 9.00 -4.08 -28.49
N ILE A 201 8.37 -5.14 -29.03
CA ILE A 201 8.13 -5.31 -30.46
C ILE A 201 6.62 -5.43 -30.69
N LEU A 202 6.08 -4.61 -31.58
CA LEU A 202 4.69 -4.66 -32.01
C LEU A 202 4.66 -4.75 -33.53
N ASN A 203 4.02 -5.79 -34.07
CA ASN A 203 3.92 -6.04 -35.51
C ASN A 203 5.30 -6.05 -36.23
N GLY A 204 6.30 -6.69 -35.62
CA GLY A 204 7.66 -6.78 -36.16
C GLY A 204 8.51 -5.51 -36.04
N THR A 205 7.92 -4.38 -35.63
CA THR A 205 8.63 -3.12 -35.42
C THR A 205 9.03 -2.97 -33.95
N THR A 206 10.26 -2.52 -33.71
CA THR A 206 10.77 -2.27 -32.35
C THR A 206 10.44 -0.85 -31.93
N TYR A 207 9.80 -0.71 -30.77
CA TYR A 207 9.36 0.58 -30.24
C TYR A 207 10.16 1.03 -29.02
N GLY A 208 10.92 0.12 -28.39
CA GLY A 208 11.76 0.48 -27.24
C GLY A 208 11.97 -0.67 -26.28
N TYR A 209 11.94 -0.36 -24.98
CA TYR A 209 12.13 -1.33 -23.90
C TYR A 209 10.85 -1.55 -23.12
N GLU A 210 10.65 -2.78 -22.65
CA GLU A 210 9.61 -3.14 -21.71
C GLU A 210 10.25 -3.65 -20.42
N PHE A 211 9.81 -3.08 -19.30
CA PHE A 211 10.30 -3.37 -17.96
C PHE A 211 9.21 -4.05 -17.13
N ARG A 212 9.59 -4.92 -16.20
CA ARG A 212 8.70 -5.48 -15.18
C ARG A 212 9.46 -5.98 -13.95
N ASN A 213 8.72 -6.35 -12.91
CA ASN A 213 9.23 -7.01 -11.70
C ASN A 213 10.46 -6.30 -11.08
N PRO A 214 10.43 -4.97 -10.84
CA PRO A 214 11.48 -4.36 -10.03
C PRO A 214 11.46 -5.03 -8.66
N THR A 215 12.60 -5.54 -8.19
CA THR A 215 12.72 -6.10 -6.85
C THR A 215 13.87 -5.47 -6.08
N LEU A 216 13.77 -5.55 -4.76
CA LEU A 216 14.82 -5.12 -3.85
C LEU A 216 14.96 -6.13 -2.72
N ARG A 217 16.19 -6.43 -2.32
CA ARG A 217 16.50 -7.28 -1.17
C ARG A 217 17.74 -6.81 -0.44
N LEU A 218 17.84 -7.18 0.84
CA LEU A 218 19.09 -7.07 1.58
C LEU A 218 20.11 -8.10 1.07
N LYS A 219 21.39 -7.74 1.08
CA LYS A 219 22.48 -8.72 0.95
C LYS A 219 22.69 -9.52 2.23
N ASN A 220 22.44 -8.91 3.39
CA ASN A 220 22.48 -9.56 4.70
C ASN A 220 21.43 -8.93 5.63
N THR A 221 20.85 -9.74 6.52
CA THR A 221 19.82 -9.28 7.47
C THR A 221 20.37 -8.40 8.59
N SER A 222 21.68 -8.46 8.87
CA SER A 222 22.35 -7.59 9.85
C SER A 222 22.35 -6.10 9.48
N SER A 223 22.02 -5.77 8.24
CA SER A 223 21.90 -4.38 7.78
C SER A 223 20.59 -3.71 8.20
N GLY A 224 19.74 -4.42 8.94
CA GLY A 224 18.45 -3.95 9.41
C GLY A 224 17.40 -3.88 8.29
N SER A 225 16.52 -2.89 8.33
CA SER A 225 15.42 -2.75 7.37
C SER A 225 15.38 -1.39 6.68
N TYR A 226 14.84 -1.36 5.46
CA TYR A 226 14.74 -0.16 4.64
C TYR A 226 13.34 0.03 4.09
N GLN A 227 12.81 1.24 4.15
CA GLN A 227 11.60 1.63 3.43
C GLN A 227 11.99 2.28 2.10
N VAL A 228 11.34 1.90 1.01
CA VAL A 228 11.53 2.50 -0.33
C VAL A 228 10.21 3.11 -0.78
N GLN A 229 10.26 4.39 -1.20
CA GLN A 229 9.04 5.11 -1.62
C GLN A 229 8.94 5.39 -3.13
N ASN A 230 10.05 5.34 -3.86
CA ASN A 230 10.04 5.61 -5.29
C ASN A 230 11.13 4.82 -6.00
N VAL A 231 10.83 4.36 -7.21
CA VAL A 231 11.77 3.70 -8.10
C VAL A 231 11.67 4.36 -9.46
N SER A 232 12.78 4.92 -9.92
CA SER A 232 12.92 5.50 -11.26
C SER A 232 13.97 4.74 -12.04
N VAL A 233 13.69 4.48 -13.32
CA VAL A 233 14.67 3.89 -14.24
C VAL A 233 15.29 5.02 -15.06
N TYR A 234 16.59 4.91 -15.29
CA TYR A 234 17.37 5.80 -16.14
C TYR A 234 17.94 4.99 -17.29
N ILE A 235 17.86 5.54 -18.50
CA ILE A 235 18.47 4.99 -19.70
C ILE A 235 19.44 6.04 -20.23
N ASN A 236 20.73 5.69 -20.36
CA ASN A 236 21.78 6.62 -20.77
C ASN A 236 21.78 7.91 -19.93
N ASP A 237 21.71 7.74 -18.61
CA ASP A 237 21.62 8.81 -17.61
C ASP A 237 20.41 9.75 -17.70
N THR A 238 19.48 9.49 -18.61
CA THR A 238 18.21 10.21 -18.73
C THR A 238 17.11 9.43 -18.03
N LYS A 239 16.30 10.10 -17.20
CA LYS A 239 15.16 9.48 -16.51
C LYS A 239 14.09 9.09 -17.53
N ALA A 240 13.62 7.85 -17.45
CA ALA A 240 12.48 7.37 -18.25
C ALA A 240 11.17 7.82 -17.61
N GLU A 241 10.69 9.02 -17.96
CA GLU A 241 9.51 9.64 -17.37
C GLU A 241 8.21 8.86 -17.63
N GLU A 242 8.19 8.01 -18.66
CA GLU A 242 7.06 7.15 -19.01
C GLU A 242 6.85 6.00 -18.00
N LEU A 243 7.87 5.67 -17.19
CA LEU A 243 7.83 4.59 -16.20
C LEU A 243 7.19 5.01 -14.89
N THR A 244 5.95 5.52 -14.96
CA THR A 244 5.19 5.95 -13.77
C THR A 244 4.71 4.79 -12.89
N THR A 245 4.73 3.57 -13.42
CA THR A 245 4.27 2.35 -12.72
C THR A 245 5.08 2.03 -11.47
N TYR A 246 6.33 2.50 -11.40
CA TYR A 246 7.23 2.28 -10.27
C TYR A 246 7.41 3.54 -9.40
N GLN A 247 6.63 4.58 -9.68
CA GLN A 247 6.57 5.76 -8.84
C GLN A 247 5.59 5.50 -7.69
N ASN A 248 5.93 5.97 -6.49
CA ASN A 248 5.12 5.80 -5.27
C ASN A 248 5.01 4.34 -4.81
N VAL A 249 6.11 3.60 -4.93
CA VAL A 249 6.30 2.35 -4.18
C VAL A 249 6.20 2.67 -2.69
N ASN A 250 5.77 1.76 -1.84
CA ASN A 250 5.93 1.93 -0.39
C ASN A 250 6.16 0.56 0.21
N ALA A 251 7.41 0.11 0.18
CA ALA A 251 7.77 -1.25 0.60
C ALA A 251 8.84 -1.23 1.68
N ILE A 252 8.71 -2.13 2.64
CA ILE A 252 9.73 -2.39 3.67
C ILE A 252 10.54 -3.62 3.24
N ILE A 253 11.85 -3.45 3.18
CA ILE A 253 12.84 -4.45 2.80
C ILE A 253 13.59 -4.83 4.08
N SER A 254 13.24 -5.99 4.64
CA SER A 254 13.81 -6.50 5.90
C SER A 254 14.46 -7.88 5.75
N THR A 255 14.47 -8.44 4.54
CA THR A 255 14.97 -9.81 4.30
C THR A 255 15.91 -9.88 3.11
N THR A 256 16.62 -11.00 3.00
CA THR A 256 17.43 -11.36 1.83
C THR A 256 16.61 -11.94 0.69
N THR A 257 15.31 -12.11 0.87
CA THR A 257 14.37 -12.51 -0.17
C THR A 257 13.97 -11.29 -0.98
N ALA A 258 13.88 -11.44 -2.30
CA ALA A 258 13.47 -10.37 -3.20
C ALA A 258 12.02 -9.94 -2.92
N THR A 259 11.84 -8.67 -2.55
CA THR A 259 10.52 -8.03 -2.46
C THR A 259 10.22 -7.37 -3.80
N ASN A 260 9.14 -7.78 -4.47
CA ASN A 260 8.68 -7.11 -5.69
C ASN A 260 8.08 -5.74 -5.33
N LEU A 261 8.56 -4.70 -5.99
CA LEU A 261 8.18 -3.31 -5.76
C LEU A 261 7.03 -2.84 -6.66
N SER A 262 6.61 -3.66 -7.64
CA SER A 262 5.47 -3.36 -8.50
C SER A 262 4.20 -4.05 -7.97
N ALA A 263 3.11 -3.30 -7.87
CA ALA A 263 1.80 -3.87 -7.62
C ALA A 263 1.27 -4.53 -8.90
N ASN A 264 1.28 -5.88 -8.93
CA ASN A 264 0.70 -6.75 -9.96
C ASN A 264 1.36 -6.71 -11.34
N THR A 265 2.43 -7.50 -11.56
CA THR A 265 3.05 -7.86 -12.87
C THR A 265 3.03 -6.76 -13.94
N ALA A 266 3.11 -5.49 -13.53
CA ALA A 266 2.74 -4.39 -14.40
C ALA A 266 3.96 -4.11 -15.29
N ASN A 267 3.76 -4.35 -16.57
CA ASN A 267 4.77 -4.04 -17.57
C ASN A 267 4.70 -2.54 -17.88
N SER A 268 5.86 -1.96 -18.11
CA SER A 268 5.98 -0.54 -18.41
C SER A 268 6.91 -0.37 -19.61
N ILE A 269 6.52 0.50 -20.54
CA ILE A 269 7.19 0.64 -21.83
C ILE A 269 7.85 2.01 -21.90
N VAL A 270 9.12 2.04 -22.32
CA VAL A 270 9.82 3.26 -22.71
C VAL A 270 9.96 3.26 -24.22
N VAL A 271 9.43 4.29 -24.87
CA VAL A 271 9.45 4.40 -26.33
C VAL A 271 10.74 5.07 -26.76
N MET A 272 11.64 4.32 -27.38
CA MET A 272 12.93 4.79 -27.90
C MET A 272 13.46 3.80 -28.94
N THR A 273 14.55 4.14 -29.63
CA THR A 273 15.26 3.16 -30.47
C THR A 273 16.30 2.43 -29.61
N PRO A 274 16.13 1.12 -29.31
CA PRO A 274 17.09 0.38 -28.49
C PRO A 274 18.47 0.35 -29.14
N ASN A 275 19.52 0.56 -28.34
CA ASN A 275 20.91 0.47 -28.76
C ASN A 275 21.64 -0.59 -27.91
N ALA A 276 22.52 -1.37 -28.53
CA ALA A 276 23.35 -2.35 -27.80
C ALA A 276 24.32 -1.71 -26.79
N ASN A 277 24.54 -0.40 -26.89
CA ASN A 277 25.34 0.40 -25.96
C ASN A 277 24.52 1.12 -24.89
N ASP A 278 23.21 0.94 -24.86
CA ASP A 278 22.39 1.55 -23.82
C ASP A 278 22.80 1.04 -22.45
N VAL A 279 22.78 1.94 -21.47
CA VAL A 279 23.03 1.61 -20.07
C VAL A 279 21.79 1.93 -19.24
N ILE A 280 21.47 1.04 -18.31
CA ILE A 280 20.33 1.18 -17.41
C ILE A 280 20.86 1.47 -16.01
N ALA A 281 20.22 2.39 -15.30
CA ALA A 281 20.41 2.55 -13.85
C ALA A 281 19.05 2.63 -13.17
N ILE A 282 19.01 2.23 -11.89
CA ILE A 282 17.81 2.36 -11.06
C ILE A 282 18.11 3.37 -9.95
N LYS A 283 17.23 4.35 -9.79
CA LYS A 283 17.26 5.32 -8.70
C LYS A 283 16.12 5.04 -7.74
N TYR A 284 16.47 4.88 -6.47
CA TYR A 284 15.53 4.79 -5.37
C TYR A 284 15.45 6.13 -4.68
N GLU A 285 14.26 6.72 -4.58
CA GLU A 285 14.06 7.96 -3.83
C GLU A 285 13.42 7.64 -2.48
N ASN A 286 13.78 8.43 -1.47
CA ASN A 286 13.40 8.24 -0.07
C ASN A 286 13.66 6.80 0.38
N LEU A 287 14.89 6.33 0.22
CA LEU A 287 15.32 5.06 0.79
C LEU A 287 15.66 5.29 2.25
N ILE A 288 14.78 4.93 3.17
CA ILE A 288 14.87 5.24 4.59
C ILE A 288 15.36 4.01 5.34
N SER A 289 16.44 4.09 6.10
CA SER A 289 16.75 3.04 7.09
C SER A 289 15.69 3.09 8.19
N THR A 290 14.92 2.02 8.33
CA THR A 290 13.91 1.87 9.40
C THR A 290 14.48 1.18 10.64
N THR A 291 15.72 0.72 10.56
CA THR A 291 16.51 0.34 11.73
C THR A 291 16.84 1.61 12.49
N ALA A 292 16.08 1.89 13.55
CA ALA A 292 16.50 2.87 14.55
C ALA A 292 17.95 2.56 14.92
N THR A 293 18.82 3.56 14.88
CA THR A 293 20.18 3.45 15.40
C THR A 293 20.11 2.80 16.77
N SER A 294 20.62 1.57 16.86
CA SER A 294 20.93 0.99 18.16
C SER A 294 21.80 2.02 18.88
N PRO A 295 21.41 2.49 20.09
CA PRO A 295 22.12 3.57 20.75
C PRO A 295 23.58 3.15 20.95
N SER A 296 24.48 3.98 20.45
CA SER A 296 25.92 3.88 20.70
C SER A 296 26.16 3.67 22.20
N ALA A 297 27.01 2.71 22.56
CA ALA A 297 27.36 2.37 23.93
C ALA A 297 27.94 3.59 24.67
N THR A 298 27.04 4.37 25.27
CA THR A 298 27.29 5.43 26.23
C THR A 298 27.16 4.79 27.61
N PRO A 299 28.07 5.08 28.57
CA PRO A 299 28.22 4.33 29.81
C PRO A 299 26.88 4.18 30.52
N THR A 300 26.62 2.95 30.98
CA THR A 300 25.49 2.48 31.79
C THR A 300 24.76 3.59 32.53
N ALA A 301 23.86 4.26 31.83
CA ALA A 301 22.77 5.01 32.44
C ALA A 301 21.61 4.01 32.50
N THR A 302 21.26 3.64 33.73
CA THR A 302 20.09 2.86 34.08
C THR A 302 18.91 3.27 33.20
N ALA A 303 18.50 2.38 32.29
CA ALA A 303 17.35 2.59 31.42
C ALA A 303 16.18 2.97 32.31
N THR A 304 15.68 4.20 32.14
CA THR A 304 14.40 4.57 32.70
C THR A 304 13.39 3.76 31.90
N ALA A 305 12.81 2.74 32.52
CA ALA A 305 11.79 1.91 31.93
C ALA A 305 10.75 2.79 31.24
N THR A 306 10.56 2.61 29.93
CA THR A 306 9.40 3.17 29.23
C THR A 306 8.19 2.75 30.05
N ALA A 307 7.51 3.74 30.63
CA ALA A 307 6.44 3.46 31.58
C ALA A 307 5.41 2.56 30.90
N THR A 308 5.18 1.40 31.48
CA THR A 308 4.10 0.52 31.06
C THR A 308 2.81 1.34 31.05
N PRO A 309 2.09 1.41 29.93
CA PRO A 309 0.84 2.15 29.88
C PRO A 309 -0.08 1.60 30.97
N THR A 310 -0.63 2.48 31.81
CA THR A 310 -1.48 2.09 32.93
C THR A 310 -2.93 1.92 32.52
N ASN A 311 -3.32 2.47 31.37
CA ASN A 311 -4.66 2.38 30.83
C ASN A 311 -4.59 2.02 29.34
N VAL A 312 -5.18 0.87 28.99
CA VAL A 312 -5.33 0.42 27.61
C VAL A 312 -6.80 0.05 27.41
N THR A 313 -7.42 0.51 26.33
CA THR A 313 -8.83 0.26 25.98
C THR A 313 -8.95 -0.65 24.74
N TYR A 314 -10.10 -1.27 24.56
CA TYR A 314 -10.37 -2.07 23.37
C TYR A 314 -10.29 -1.23 22.10
N SER A 315 -10.79 0.01 22.15
CA SER A 315 -10.69 1.01 21.08
C SER A 315 -9.24 1.26 20.66
N GLN A 316 -8.28 1.30 21.59
CA GLN A 316 -6.86 1.41 21.25
C GLN A 316 -6.29 0.11 20.64
N LEU A 317 -6.73 -1.05 21.13
CA LEU A 317 -6.27 -2.35 20.61
C LEU A 317 -6.80 -2.66 19.20
N ILE A 318 -8.01 -2.20 18.89
CA ILE A 318 -8.68 -2.42 17.59
C ILE A 318 -8.47 -1.26 16.61
N ALA A 319 -7.94 -0.11 17.06
CA ALA A 319 -7.47 0.95 16.17
C ALA A 319 -6.28 0.47 15.33
N VAL A 320 -5.99 1.14 14.22
CA VAL A 320 -4.83 0.80 13.39
C VAL A 320 -3.53 1.13 14.13
N GLY A 321 -2.55 0.23 13.99
CA GLY A 321 -1.39 0.21 14.88
C GLY A 321 -1.63 -0.66 16.11
N GLY A 322 -2.89 -0.81 16.53
CA GLY A 322 -3.31 -1.63 17.66
C GLY A 322 -3.10 -3.12 17.45
N VAL A 323 -2.87 -3.84 18.55
CA VAL A 323 -2.49 -5.25 18.53
C VAL A 323 -3.57 -6.14 17.91
N PHE A 324 -4.86 -5.88 18.19
CA PHE A 324 -5.94 -6.69 17.64
C PHE A 324 -6.08 -6.46 16.13
N ALA A 325 -6.07 -5.21 15.69
CA ALA A 325 -6.16 -4.86 14.27
C ALA A 325 -5.03 -5.48 13.45
N ASN A 326 -3.79 -5.33 13.91
CA ASN A 326 -2.61 -5.71 13.16
C ASN A 326 -2.31 -7.21 13.18
N SER A 327 -2.63 -7.89 14.28
CA SER A 327 -2.15 -9.26 14.50
C SER A 327 -3.25 -10.29 14.65
N CYS A 328 -4.48 -9.90 14.98
CA CYS A 328 -5.52 -10.87 15.34
C CYS A 328 -6.69 -10.89 14.35
N VAL A 329 -7.13 -9.74 13.85
CA VAL A 329 -8.39 -9.60 13.07
C VAL A 329 -8.35 -10.36 11.73
N SER A 330 -7.19 -10.56 11.11
CA SER A 330 -7.11 -11.32 9.85
C SER A 330 -7.60 -12.78 9.97
N CYS A 331 -7.55 -13.34 11.18
CA CYS A 331 -8.00 -14.68 11.52
C CYS A 331 -9.18 -14.72 12.51
N HIS A 332 -9.53 -13.61 13.15
CA HIS A 332 -10.59 -13.51 14.15
C HIS A 332 -11.48 -12.30 13.86
N SER A 333 -12.17 -12.31 12.72
CA SER A 333 -13.13 -11.29 12.32
C SER A 333 -14.51 -11.89 12.08
N SER A 334 -15.50 -11.03 11.83
CA SER A 334 -16.84 -11.46 11.44
C SER A 334 -16.86 -12.30 10.15
N SER A 335 -15.94 -12.04 9.22
CA SER A 335 -15.81 -12.77 7.95
C SER A 335 -14.90 -13.99 8.04
N ASN A 336 -14.03 -14.06 9.04
CA ASN A 336 -13.11 -15.17 9.28
C ASN A 336 -12.95 -15.37 10.78
N ALA A 337 -13.93 -16.03 11.42
CA ALA A 337 -13.97 -16.25 12.86
C ALA A 337 -13.31 -17.58 13.23
N ARG A 338 -11.98 -17.72 13.03
CA ARG A 338 -11.30 -18.97 13.41
C ARG A 338 -11.45 -19.21 14.91
N GLY A 339 -11.80 -20.45 15.27
CA GLY A 339 -12.13 -20.79 16.66
C GLY A 339 -13.39 -20.11 17.20
N GLY A 340 -14.27 -19.61 16.33
CA GLY A 340 -15.53 -18.97 16.72
C GLY A 340 -15.38 -17.58 17.34
N LEU A 341 -14.22 -16.94 17.20
CA LEU A 341 -13.90 -15.64 17.79
C LEU A 341 -13.89 -14.53 16.74
N ASP A 342 -14.67 -13.48 16.98
CA ASP A 342 -14.70 -12.23 16.19
C ASP A 342 -14.26 -11.06 17.08
N LEU A 343 -13.02 -10.61 16.90
CA LEU A 343 -12.40 -9.53 17.64
C LEU A 343 -12.74 -8.14 17.10
N THR A 344 -13.54 -8.03 16.04
CA THR A 344 -14.03 -6.73 15.57
C THR A 344 -15.18 -6.20 16.44
N LYS A 345 -15.69 -7.02 17.37
CA LYS A 345 -16.75 -6.67 18.31
C LYS A 345 -16.23 -6.69 19.75
N TYR A 346 -16.38 -5.55 20.43
CA TYR A 346 -15.97 -5.40 21.83
C TYR A 346 -16.52 -6.49 22.76
N ALA A 347 -17.83 -6.79 22.65
CA ALA A 347 -18.47 -7.80 23.52
C ALA A 347 -17.81 -9.18 23.41
N ASN A 348 -17.42 -9.57 22.19
CA ASN A 348 -16.74 -10.83 21.93
C ASN A 348 -15.30 -10.81 22.45
N ALA A 349 -14.56 -9.73 22.17
CA ALA A 349 -13.19 -9.56 22.66
C ALA A 349 -13.14 -9.58 24.20
N LYS A 350 -14.05 -8.85 24.87
CA LYS A 350 -14.17 -8.82 26.32
C LYS A 350 -14.49 -10.20 26.90
N THR A 351 -15.44 -10.92 26.31
CA THR A 351 -15.80 -12.28 26.75
C THR A 351 -14.61 -13.24 26.60
N ALA A 352 -13.79 -13.06 25.58
CA ALA A 352 -12.63 -13.90 25.29
C ALA A 352 -11.31 -13.39 25.91
N ALA A 353 -11.31 -12.30 26.68
CA ALA A 353 -10.11 -11.59 27.14
C ALA A 353 -9.06 -12.51 27.80
N ALA A 354 -9.47 -13.35 28.75
CA ALA A 354 -8.57 -14.30 29.41
C ALA A 354 -8.00 -15.35 28.44
N ASN A 355 -8.81 -15.83 27.49
CA ASN A 355 -8.35 -16.78 26.47
C ASN A 355 -7.37 -16.13 25.49
N ILE A 356 -7.63 -14.89 25.06
CA ILE A 356 -6.71 -14.13 24.19
C ILE A 356 -5.35 -14.00 24.87
N GLN A 357 -5.34 -13.60 26.16
CA GLN A 357 -4.13 -13.46 26.95
C GLN A 357 -3.35 -14.78 27.07
N ALA A 358 -4.04 -15.89 27.35
CA ALA A 358 -3.40 -17.21 27.44
C ALA A 358 -2.82 -17.66 26.09
N ARG A 359 -3.53 -17.41 24.99
CA ARG A 359 -3.10 -17.84 23.64
C ARG A 359 -1.92 -17.04 23.11
N MET A 360 -1.89 -15.72 23.30
CA MET A 360 -0.78 -14.88 22.83
C MET A 360 0.53 -15.10 23.61
N ASN A 361 0.45 -15.66 24.82
CA ASN A 361 1.59 -15.97 25.67
C ASN A 361 2.08 -17.43 25.57
N ASN A 362 1.45 -18.27 24.74
CA ASN A 362 1.83 -19.68 24.59
C ASN A 362 2.89 -19.87 23.49
N ALA A 363 4.16 -20.01 23.88
CA ALA A 363 5.26 -20.25 22.94
C ALA A 363 5.19 -21.60 22.20
N ASN A 364 4.54 -22.61 22.78
CA ASN A 364 4.41 -23.94 22.16
C ASN A 364 3.27 -23.99 21.11
N ASN A 365 2.36 -23.02 21.14
CA ASN A 365 1.25 -22.90 20.20
C ASN A 365 0.97 -21.42 19.93
N PRO A 366 1.92 -20.73 19.25
CA PRO A 366 1.91 -19.28 19.14
C PRO A 366 0.67 -18.78 18.41
N MET A 367 0.15 -17.66 18.91
CA MET A 367 -0.84 -16.86 18.22
C MET A 367 -0.28 -15.43 18.07
N PRO A 368 -0.10 -14.94 16.83
CA PRO A 368 -0.44 -15.58 15.54
C PRO A 368 0.39 -16.82 15.20
N THR A 369 -0.09 -17.67 14.28
CA THR A 369 0.58 -18.93 13.91
C THR A 369 1.97 -18.72 13.26
N SER A 370 2.27 -17.51 12.81
CA SER A 370 3.57 -17.13 12.24
C SER A 370 4.65 -16.87 13.30
N GLY A 371 4.30 -16.80 14.58
CA GLY A 371 5.23 -16.51 15.67
C GLY A 371 4.58 -15.73 16.81
N ILE A 372 5.19 -15.77 17.99
CA ILE A 372 4.69 -15.06 19.16
C ILE A 372 4.82 -13.54 18.98
N LEU A 373 3.85 -12.79 19.51
CA LEU A 373 3.88 -11.33 19.51
C LEU A 373 5.09 -10.80 20.31
N SER A 374 5.53 -9.57 19.97
CA SER A 374 6.55 -8.89 20.74
C SER A 374 6.11 -8.64 22.19
N GLU A 375 7.06 -8.51 23.11
CA GLU A 375 6.76 -8.27 24.53
C GLU A 375 5.89 -7.04 24.74
N ALA A 376 6.23 -5.91 24.09
CA ALA A 376 5.45 -4.68 24.18
C ALA A 376 3.98 -4.85 23.74
N GLN A 377 3.73 -5.60 22.66
CA GLN A 377 2.37 -5.87 22.18
C GLN A 377 1.58 -6.75 23.15
N ARG A 378 2.24 -7.76 23.74
CA ARG A 378 1.60 -8.61 24.76
C ARG A 378 1.29 -7.81 26.02
N THR A 379 2.20 -6.96 26.47
CA THR A 379 1.99 -6.06 27.62
C THR A 379 0.78 -5.15 27.44
N LEU A 380 0.54 -4.59 26.25
CA LEU A 380 -0.65 -3.77 25.98
C LEU A 380 -1.95 -4.56 26.22
N VAL A 381 -2.00 -5.80 25.71
CA VAL A 381 -3.16 -6.65 25.89
C VAL A 381 -3.26 -7.12 27.34
N ASP A 382 -2.15 -7.43 28.01
CA ASP A 382 -2.13 -7.81 29.43
C ASP A 382 -2.68 -6.69 30.33
N VAL A 383 -2.29 -5.43 30.09
CA VAL A 383 -2.83 -4.26 30.81
C VAL A 383 -4.32 -4.11 30.55
N TRP A 384 -4.77 -4.22 29.30
CA TRP A 384 -6.19 -4.14 28.96
C TRP A 384 -7.01 -5.22 29.69
N VAL A 385 -6.52 -6.48 29.71
CA VAL A 385 -7.19 -7.57 30.46
C VAL A 385 -7.17 -7.29 31.96
N ALA A 386 -6.04 -6.85 32.53
CA ALA A 386 -5.90 -6.54 33.95
C ALA A 386 -6.84 -5.41 34.41
N ASN A 387 -7.12 -4.44 33.53
CA ASN A 387 -8.04 -3.33 33.78
C ASN A 387 -9.52 -3.70 33.59
N GLY A 388 -9.84 -4.99 33.44
CA GLY A 388 -11.22 -5.46 33.26
C GLY A 388 -11.75 -5.31 31.83
N ALA A 389 -10.85 -5.26 30.85
CA ALA A 389 -11.14 -5.13 29.43
C ALA A 389 -12.07 -3.94 29.12
N PRO A 390 -11.65 -2.69 29.42
CA PRO A 390 -12.45 -1.50 29.13
C PRO A 390 -12.61 -1.28 27.62
N GLN A 391 -13.72 -0.66 27.21
CA GLN A 391 -14.04 -0.40 25.80
C GLN A 391 -13.20 0.72 25.21
#